data_AF-A0A965TPA1-F1
#
_entry.id   AF-A0A965TPA1-F1
#
_cell.length_a   1.000
_cell.length_b   1.000
_cell.length_c   1.000
_cell.angle_alpha   90.00
_cell.angle_beta   90.00
_cell.angle_gamma   90.00
#
_symmetry.space_group_name_H-M   'P 1'
#
loop_
_entity.id
_entity.type
_entity.pdbx_description
1 polymer ?
#
loop_
_entity_poly.entity_id
_entity_poly.type
_entity_poly.pdbx_seq_one_letter_code
_entity_poly.pdbx_strand_id
1 'polypeptide(L)'
;MLDPKKVKLGIAPIGWTNDDMPELGSENTFQQTISEMALAGFTGCEIGSKYPQDKEELKWHLDLRGMTICNAWFSSMLTAPNVPYEETISNFRAHAEKLYYLGARVIGVSEQGNSIQG
;
A
#
# COMPACT_ATOMS: atom_id res chain seq x y z
N MET A 1 -16.30 -3.26 23.04
CA MET A 1 -16.62 -3.09 21.61
C MET A 1 -15.89 -1.85 21.11
N LEU A 2 -15.36 -1.84 19.88
CA LEU A 2 -14.66 -0.68 19.34
C LEU A 2 -15.65 0.48 19.08
N ASP A 3 -15.20 1.73 19.26
CA ASP A 3 -15.99 2.93 18.96
C ASP A 3 -16.06 3.15 17.44
N PRO A 4 -17.24 3.03 16.79
CA PRO A 4 -17.36 3.18 15.34
C PRO A 4 -16.91 4.55 14.82
N LYS A 5 -16.88 5.59 15.67
CA LYS A 5 -16.40 6.93 15.29
C LYS A 5 -14.88 7.04 15.28
N LYS A 6 -14.18 6.08 15.90
CA LYS A 6 -12.72 6.05 16.00
C LYS A 6 -12.08 4.98 15.11
N VAL A 7 -12.89 4.12 14.49
CA VAL A 7 -12.44 3.07 13.58
C VAL A 7 -12.66 3.52 12.15
N LYS A 8 -11.63 3.37 11.31
CA LYS A 8 -11.72 3.52 9.87
C LYS A 8 -11.51 2.14 9.24
N LEU A 9 -12.38 1.79 8.30
CA LEU A 9 -12.28 0.52 7.57
C LEU A 9 -11.59 0.74 6.22
N GLY A 10 -10.61 -0.11 5.95
CA GLY A 10 -9.99 -0.22 4.64
C GLY A 10 -9.95 -1.66 4.17
N ILE A 11 -9.63 -1.82 2.89
CA ILE A 11 -9.55 -3.12 2.20
C ILE A 11 -8.31 -3.13 1.30
N ALA A 12 -7.62 -4.26 1.26
CA ALA A 12 -6.41 -4.42 0.47
C ALA A 12 -6.74 -4.67 -1.02
N PRO A 13 -5.89 -4.20 -1.95
CA PRO A 13 -6.08 -4.40 -3.40
C PRO A 13 -5.84 -5.83 -3.86
N ILE A 14 -5.34 -6.73 -3.00
CA ILE A 14 -5.07 -8.14 -3.33
C ILE A 14 -6.30 -8.91 -3.82
N GLY A 15 -7.51 -8.45 -3.48
CA GLY A 15 -8.76 -9.00 -4.01
C GLY A 15 -9.03 -8.66 -5.48
N TRP A 16 -8.35 -7.66 -6.04
CA TRP A 16 -8.49 -7.21 -7.43
C TRP A 16 -7.28 -7.54 -8.29
N THR A 17 -6.08 -7.52 -7.73
CA THR A 17 -4.82 -7.77 -8.44
C THR A 17 -3.86 -8.49 -7.53
N ASN A 18 -3.17 -9.52 -8.01
CA ASN A 18 -2.18 -10.24 -7.22
C ASN A 18 -0.76 -9.95 -7.72
N ASP A 19 0.13 -9.61 -6.79
CA ASP A 19 1.51 -9.24 -7.10
C ASP A 19 2.40 -10.49 -7.31
N ASP A 20 2.09 -11.60 -6.63
CA ASP A 20 2.82 -12.87 -6.75
C ASP A 20 2.34 -13.71 -7.95
N MET A 21 1.07 -13.53 -8.37
CA MET A 21 0.44 -14.18 -9.53
C MET A 21 -0.19 -13.12 -10.46
N PRO A 22 0.61 -12.41 -11.29
CA PRO A 22 0.17 -11.25 -12.05
C PRO A 22 -0.99 -11.50 -13.03
N GLU A 23 -1.22 -12.75 -13.42
CA GLU A 23 -2.36 -13.17 -14.24
C GLU A 23 -3.71 -12.99 -13.52
N LEU A 24 -3.73 -13.07 -12.18
CA LEU A 24 -4.94 -12.92 -11.38
C LEU A 24 -5.33 -11.44 -11.28
N GLY A 25 -6.34 -11.05 -12.06
CA GLY A 25 -6.84 -9.68 -12.12
C GLY A 25 -5.98 -8.76 -12.99
N SER A 26 -5.20 -9.32 -13.92
CA SER A 26 -4.36 -8.58 -14.88
C SER A 26 -5.14 -7.53 -15.70
N GLU A 27 -6.42 -7.76 -15.94
CA GLU A 27 -7.37 -6.91 -16.63
C GLU A 27 -7.84 -5.70 -15.81
N ASN A 28 -7.77 -5.79 -14.47
CA ASN A 28 -8.27 -4.74 -13.59
C ASN A 28 -7.31 -3.55 -13.59
N THR A 29 -7.88 -2.35 -13.71
CA THR A 29 -7.12 -1.09 -13.56
C THR A 29 -7.08 -0.66 -12.10
N PHE A 30 -6.10 0.16 -11.72
CA PHE A 30 -6.08 0.72 -10.36
C PHE A 30 -7.31 1.61 -10.14
N GLN A 31 -7.75 2.37 -11.15
CA GLN A 31 -8.91 3.25 -11.03
C GLN A 31 -10.18 2.45 -10.76
N GLN A 32 -10.38 1.33 -11.45
CA GLN A 32 -11.48 0.42 -11.18
C GLN A 32 -11.41 -0.09 -9.74
N THR A 33 -10.25 -0.60 -9.32
CA THR A 33 -10.01 -1.13 -7.97
C THR A 33 -10.43 -0.14 -6.89
N ILE A 34 -9.90 1.09 -6.90
CA ILE A 34 -10.24 2.10 -5.88
C ILE A 34 -11.69 2.60 -6.00
N SER A 35 -12.29 2.58 -7.20
CA SER A 35 -13.69 2.98 -7.37
C SER A 35 -14.64 1.94 -6.75
N GLU A 36 -14.34 0.65 -6.94
CA GLU A 36 -15.15 -0.44 -6.38
C GLU A 36 -15.01 -0.53 -4.86
N MET A 37 -13.82 -0.28 -4.31
CA MET A 37 -13.61 -0.17 -2.86
C MET A 37 -14.45 0.95 -2.24
N ALA A 38 -14.45 2.13 -2.86
CA ALA A 38 -15.27 3.26 -2.42
C ALA A 38 -16.77 2.95 -2.53
N LEU A 39 -17.20 2.32 -3.63
CA LEU A 39 -18.58 1.91 -3.85
C LEU A 39 -19.05 0.91 -2.78
N ALA A 40 -18.16 0.02 -2.32
CA ALA A 40 -18.42 -0.92 -1.24
C ALA A 40 -18.45 -0.28 0.17
N GLY A 41 -18.16 1.03 0.28
CA GLY A 41 -18.23 1.78 1.53
C GLY A 41 -16.92 1.85 2.32
N PHE A 42 -15.79 1.41 1.74
CA PHE A 42 -14.49 1.57 2.37
C PHE A 42 -13.94 2.99 2.18
N THR A 43 -13.19 3.46 3.17
CA THR A 43 -12.56 4.80 3.18
C THR A 43 -11.03 4.75 3.18
N GLY A 44 -10.49 3.53 3.20
CA GLY A 44 -9.05 3.29 3.18
C GLY A 44 -8.69 2.10 2.28
N CYS A 45 -7.48 2.11 1.75
CA CYS A 45 -6.90 0.95 1.08
C CYS A 45 -5.38 0.88 1.30
N GLU A 46 -4.79 -0.24 0.89
CA GLU A 46 -3.34 -0.37 0.76
C GLU A 46 -2.89 -0.02 -0.67
N ILE A 47 -1.58 0.07 -0.90
CA ILE A 47 -1.02 0.31 -2.24
C ILE A 47 -0.82 -1.04 -2.95
N GLY A 48 -1.38 -1.18 -4.16
CA GLY A 48 -1.16 -2.34 -5.02
C GLY A 48 -0.13 -2.06 -6.11
N SER A 49 0.44 -3.12 -6.73
CA SER A 49 1.46 -3.00 -7.78
C SER A 49 1.09 -2.11 -8.96
N LYS A 50 -0.20 -2.07 -9.34
CA LYS A 50 -0.70 -1.27 -10.47
C LYS A 50 -0.93 0.21 -10.16
N TYR A 51 -0.70 0.65 -8.92
CA TYR A 51 -1.00 2.01 -8.50
C TYR A 51 0.06 2.98 -9.03
N PRO A 52 -0.29 4.26 -9.29
CA PRO A 52 0.69 5.28 -9.66
C PRO A 52 1.83 5.38 -8.63
N GLN A 53 3.06 5.46 -9.13
CA GLN A 53 4.23 5.64 -8.28
C GLN A 53 4.33 7.08 -7.77
N ASP A 54 3.87 8.04 -8.57
CA ASP A 54 3.78 9.43 -8.19
C ASP A 54 2.73 9.63 -7.07
N LYS A 55 3.16 10.26 -5.97
CA LYS A 55 2.33 10.42 -4.78
C LYS A 55 1.22 11.44 -4.98
N GLU A 56 1.40 12.42 -5.87
CA GLU A 56 0.42 13.48 -6.12
C GLU A 56 -0.71 12.96 -7.03
N GLU A 57 -0.37 12.22 -8.07
CA GLU A 57 -1.31 11.51 -8.94
C GLU A 57 -2.17 10.52 -8.14
N LEU A 58 -1.53 9.66 -7.35
CA LEU A 58 -2.25 8.70 -6.50
C LEU A 58 -3.16 9.43 -5.50
N LYS A 59 -2.67 10.51 -4.86
CA LYS A 59 -3.47 11.29 -3.92
C LYS A 59 -4.71 11.88 -4.59
N TRP A 60 -4.56 12.45 -5.79
CA TRP A 60 -5.68 13.02 -6.53
C TRP A 60 -6.77 11.97 -6.80
N HIS A 61 -6.38 10.79 -7.26
CA HIS A 61 -7.32 9.69 -7.53
C HIS A 61 -8.06 9.19 -6.28
N LEU A 62 -7.37 9.14 -5.13
CA LEU A 62 -7.96 8.74 -3.85
C LEU A 62 -8.91 9.81 -3.31
N ASP A 63 -8.51 11.08 -3.35
CA ASP A 63 -9.30 12.21 -2.86
C ASP A 63 -10.65 12.32 -3.59
N LEU A 64 -10.67 12.08 -4.91
CA LEU A 64 -11.90 12.04 -5.71
C LEU A 64 -12.95 11.05 -5.19
N ARG A 65 -12.51 10.03 -4.45
CA ARG A 65 -13.34 8.93 -3.93
C ARG A 65 -13.50 8.98 -2.41
N GLY A 66 -12.96 10.01 -1.75
CA GLY A 66 -12.93 10.09 -0.28
C GLY A 66 -12.11 8.97 0.36
N MET A 67 -11.12 8.43 -0.36
CA MET A 67 -10.26 7.36 0.11
C MET A 67 -8.90 7.88 0.60
N THR A 68 -8.22 7.08 1.41
CA THR A 68 -6.85 7.35 1.89
C THR A 68 -6.04 6.05 1.88
N ILE A 69 -4.72 6.14 1.91
CA ILE A 69 -3.89 4.95 2.17
C ILE A 69 -3.90 4.69 3.68
N CYS A 70 -4.26 3.46 4.09
CA CYS A 70 -4.24 3.07 5.50
C CYS A 70 -2.88 2.50 5.92
N ASN A 71 -2.23 1.73 5.05
CA ASN A 71 -0.86 1.22 5.19
C ASN A 71 -0.28 0.91 3.80
N ALA A 72 1.01 0.57 3.71
CA ALA A 72 1.52 -0.25 2.61
C ALA A 72 2.66 -1.14 3.08
N TRP A 73 2.84 -2.25 2.38
CA TRP A 73 3.95 -3.19 2.59
C TRP A 73 5.31 -2.51 2.38
N PHE A 74 6.27 -2.87 3.22
CA PHE A 74 7.69 -2.54 3.08
C PHE A 74 8.54 -3.77 3.38
N SER A 75 9.31 -4.21 2.39
CA SER A 75 10.32 -5.26 2.54
C SER A 75 11.58 -4.66 3.17
N SER A 76 11.78 -4.91 4.46
CA SER A 76 13.04 -4.62 5.14
C SER A 76 14.11 -5.62 4.71
N MET A 77 15.32 -5.14 4.46
CA MET A 77 16.45 -5.96 3.99
C MET A 77 17.61 -5.92 4.99
N LEU A 78 17.33 -5.75 6.28
CA LEU A 78 18.35 -5.58 7.32
C LEU A 78 19.22 -6.83 7.51
N THR A 79 18.68 -8.01 7.19
CA THR A 79 19.40 -9.29 7.29
C THR A 79 19.98 -9.76 5.96
N ALA A 80 19.78 -8.99 4.88
CA ALA A 80 20.25 -9.37 3.56
C ALA A 80 21.79 -9.24 3.49
N PRO A 81 22.52 -10.28 3.07
CA PRO A 81 23.98 -10.26 3.08
C PRO A 81 24.59 -9.21 2.14
N ASN A 82 23.82 -8.75 1.15
CA ASN A 82 24.28 -7.86 0.09
C ASN A 82 23.57 -6.49 0.07
N VAL A 83 22.77 -6.17 1.07
CA VAL A 83 22.09 -4.86 1.17
C VAL A 83 22.67 -4.07 2.34
N PRO A 84 23.32 -2.92 2.09
CA PRO A 84 23.80 -2.06 3.18
C PRO A 84 22.65 -1.59 4.08
N TYR A 85 22.91 -1.52 5.39
CA TYR A 85 21.96 -0.99 6.38
C TYR A 85 21.37 0.37 5.96
N GLU A 86 22.23 1.29 5.51
CA GLU A 86 21.83 2.64 5.10
C GLU A 86 20.86 2.66 3.91
N GLU A 87 20.95 1.68 3.01
CA GLU A 87 20.02 1.57 1.89
C GLU A 87 18.61 1.24 2.39
N THR A 88 18.48 0.27 3.30
CA THR A 88 17.20 -0.08 3.91
C THR A 88 16.61 1.10 4.68
N ILE A 89 17.42 1.84 5.43
CA ILE A 89 16.96 3.02 6.18
C ILE A 89 16.52 4.15 5.25
N SER A 90 17.27 4.41 4.18
CA SER A 90 16.91 5.43 3.17
C SER A 90 15.57 5.09 2.51
N ASN A 91 15.40 3.83 2.09
CA ASN A 91 14.16 3.35 1.47
C ASN A 91 12.98 3.42 2.44
N PHE A 92 13.19 3.04 3.71
CA PHE A 92 12.15 3.12 4.73
C PHE A 92 11.69 4.56 4.98
N ARG A 93 12.63 5.53 5.04
CA ARG A 93 12.30 6.95 5.20
C ARG A 93 11.51 7.50 4.02
N ALA A 94 11.92 7.20 2.80
CA ALA A 94 11.19 7.62 1.60
C ALA A 94 9.78 7.01 1.55
N HIS A 95 9.64 5.73 1.90
CA HIS A 95 8.36 5.05 2.01
C HIS A 95 7.46 5.68 3.07
N ALA A 96 8.01 5.96 4.25
CA ALA A 96 7.28 6.62 5.35
C ALA A 96 6.79 8.03 4.95
N GLU A 97 7.62 8.82 4.25
CA GLU A 97 7.22 10.15 3.77
C GLU A 97 6.07 10.06 2.75
N LYS A 98 6.20 9.16 1.76
CA LYS A 98 5.14 8.91 0.77
C LYS A 98 3.84 8.50 1.45
N LEU A 99 3.90 7.55 2.38
CA LEU A 99 2.73 7.07 3.10
C LEU A 99 2.09 8.14 3.99
N TYR A 100 2.91 8.94 4.68
CA TYR A 100 2.40 10.03 5.50
C TYR A 100 1.64 11.06 4.65
N TYR A 101 2.17 11.41 3.48
CA TYR A 101 1.53 12.30 2.50
C TYR A 101 0.17 11.75 2.01
N LEU A 102 0.09 10.43 1.79
CA LEU A 102 -1.12 9.73 1.34
C LEU A 102 -2.14 9.45 2.46
N GLY A 103 -1.88 9.93 3.68
CA GLY A 103 -2.80 9.84 4.82
C GLY A 103 -2.56 8.68 5.78
N ALA A 104 -1.62 7.78 5.47
CA ALA A 104 -1.32 6.63 6.32
C ALA A 104 -0.61 7.04 7.61
N ARG A 105 -0.81 6.25 8.66
CA ARG A 105 -0.15 6.42 9.98
C ARG A 105 0.54 5.15 10.46
N VAL A 106 0.51 4.10 9.65
CA VAL A 106 1.12 2.81 9.92
C VAL A 106 1.78 2.30 8.64
N ILE A 107 2.80 1.47 8.81
CA ILE A 107 3.54 0.82 7.71
C ILE A 107 3.52 -0.67 8.02
N GLY A 108 3.14 -1.50 7.05
CA GLY A 108 3.25 -2.94 7.16
C GLY A 108 4.67 -3.35 6.83
N VAL A 109 5.51 -3.62 7.83
CA VAL A 109 6.92 -3.95 7.63
C VAL A 109 7.14 -5.43 7.85
N SER A 110 7.91 -6.07 6.98
CA SER A 110 8.40 -7.43 7.16
C SER A 110 9.87 -7.51 6.76
N GLU A 111 10.67 -8.29 7.50
CA GLU A 111 12.06 -8.57 7.14
C GLU A 111 12.13 -9.64 6.07
N GLN A 112 12.83 -9.35 4.98
CA GLN A 112 12.88 -10.13 3.74
C GLN A 112 14.30 -10.51 3.31
N GLY A 113 15.34 -10.11 4.05
CA GLY A 113 16.73 -10.31 3.63
C GLY A 113 17.20 -11.78 3.48
N ASN A 114 16.46 -12.74 4.03
CA ASN A 114 16.70 -14.18 3.87
C ASN A 114 15.41 -14.96 3.57
N SER A 115 14.37 -14.27 3.08
CA SER A 115 13.13 -14.92 2.69
C SER A 115 13.24 -15.55 1.30
N ILE A 116 12.28 -16.41 0.96
CA ILE A 116 12.08 -16.91 -0.41
C ILE A 116 11.13 -16.02 -1.22
N GLN A 117 10.70 -14.90 -0.63
CA GLN A 117 9.72 -14.00 -1.20
C GLN A 117 10.47 -12.93 -2.01
N GLY A 118 10.20 -12.88 -3.32
CA GLY A 118 10.86 -11.99 -4.27
C GLY A 118 10.63 -12.42 -5.71
#